data_AF-X1U3T1-F1
#
_entry.id   AF-X1U3T1-F1
#
_cell.length_a   1.000
_cell.length_b   1.000
_cell.length_c   1.000
_cell.angle_alpha   90.00
_cell.angle_beta   90.00
_cell.angle_gamma   90.00
#
_symmetry.space_group_name_H-M   'P 1'
#
loop_
_entity.id
_entity.type
_entity.pdbx_description
1 polymer ?
#
loop_
_entity_poly.entity_id
_entity_poly.type
_entity_poly.pdbx_seq_one_letter_code
_entity_poly.pdbx_strand_id
1 'polypeptide(L)'
;DLEKLRANLQGDAELMLRGLEAFLRAMVKAKPSGKQNSFAAHNDPEYVVFTVRQEADPRNLANAFEKPIRPNKEKSLTEASLEQLEAKWQKLSEAYDQNGEAWVLNLTEVKSQIGTPVKNLGELVAKALEKVRANMGV
;
A
#
# COMPACT_ATOMS: atom_id res chain seq x y z
N ASP A 1 5.15 6.89 -10.99
CA ASP A 1 6.45 7.37 -11.51
C ASP A 1 6.75 8.70 -10.85
N LEU A 2 7.69 8.72 -9.90
CA LEU A 2 8.01 9.90 -9.10
C LEU A 2 8.90 10.88 -9.88
N GLU A 3 9.80 10.40 -10.73
CA GLU A 3 10.62 11.27 -11.57
C GLU A 3 9.77 12.01 -12.59
N LYS A 4 8.80 11.34 -13.21
CA LYS A 4 7.85 12.00 -14.10
C LYS A 4 7.00 13.04 -13.36
N LEU A 5 6.58 12.76 -12.13
CA LEU A 5 5.84 13.73 -11.31
C LEU A 5 6.70 14.96 -11.02
N ARG A 6 7.96 14.76 -10.62
CA ARG A 6 8.94 15.83 -10.39
C ARG A 6 9.15 16.69 -11.65
N ALA A 7 9.31 16.05 -12.81
CA ALA A 7 9.46 16.74 -14.09
C ALA A 7 8.23 17.59 -14.44
N ASN A 8 7.02 17.08 -14.21
CA ASN A 8 5.78 17.83 -14.42
C ASN A 8 5.63 19.03 -13.48
N LEU A 9 6.32 19.02 -12.33
CA LEU A 9 6.37 20.10 -11.35
C LEU A 9 7.64 20.96 -11.49
N GLN A 10 8.20 21.03 -12.70
CA GLN A 10 9.38 21.84 -13.04
C GLN A 10 10.60 21.57 -12.15
N GLY A 11 10.74 20.35 -11.61
CA GLY A 11 11.85 19.97 -10.75
C GLY A 11 11.64 20.26 -9.26
N ASP A 12 10.49 20.80 -8.85
CA ASP A 12 10.21 21.12 -7.45
C ASP A 12 9.96 19.84 -6.62
N ALA A 13 11.01 19.41 -5.91
CA ALA A 13 10.98 18.21 -5.08
C ALA A 13 10.07 18.36 -3.84
N GLU A 14 10.03 19.54 -3.22
CA GLU A 14 9.20 19.76 -2.03
C GLU A 14 7.71 19.77 -2.39
N LEU A 15 7.34 20.41 -3.50
CA LEU A 15 5.98 20.36 -4.02
C LEU A 15 5.59 18.93 -4.41
N MET A 16 6.49 18.18 -5.04
CA MET A 16 6.28 16.78 -5.37
C MET A 16 6.02 15.93 -4.13
N LEU A 17 6.82 16.10 -3.07
CA LEU A 17 6.69 15.35 -1.81
C LEU A 17 5.38 15.68 -1.09
N ARG A 18 4.96 16.96 -1.06
CA ARG A 18 3.65 17.37 -0.52
C ARG A 18 2.50 16.76 -1.31
N GLY A 19 2.60 16.76 -2.64
CA GLY A 19 1.62 16.13 -3.52
C GLY A 19 1.52 14.61 -3.30
N LEU A 20 2.68 13.94 -3.16
CA LEU A 20 2.75 12.52 -2.84
C LEU A 20 2.12 12.21 -1.48
N GLU A 21 2.42 13.01 -0.45
CA GLU A 21 1.80 12.86 0.87
C GLU A 21 0.27 12.92 0.77
N ALA A 22 -0.25 13.96 0.13
CA ALA A 22 -1.69 14.15 -0.05
C ALA A 22 -2.31 12.97 -0.82
N PHE A 23 -1.64 12.51 -1.89
CA PHE A 23 -2.09 11.38 -2.68
C PHE A 23 -2.15 10.08 -1.86
N LEU A 24 -1.11 9.74 -1.11
CA LEU A 24 -1.06 8.52 -0.30
C LEU A 24 -2.17 8.51 0.77
N ARG A 25 -2.40 9.65 1.43
CA ARG A 25 -3.52 9.80 2.39
C ARG A 25 -4.87 9.67 1.71
N ALA A 26 -5.05 10.35 0.58
CA ALA A 26 -6.30 10.32 -0.18
C ALA A 26 -6.62 8.91 -0.71
N MET A 27 -5.63 8.17 -1.20
CA MET A 27 -5.84 6.80 -1.69
C MET A 27 -6.42 5.86 -0.61
N VAL A 28 -5.99 6.01 0.64
CA VAL A 28 -6.51 5.19 1.76
C VAL A 28 -7.88 5.66 2.23
N LYS A 29 -8.15 6.97 2.18
CA LYS A 29 -9.35 7.58 2.77
C LYS A 29 -10.47 7.90 1.78
N ALA A 30 -10.20 7.97 0.49
CA ALA A 30 -11.18 8.34 -0.52
C ALA A 30 -12.23 7.24 -0.66
N LYS A 31 -13.50 7.63 -0.53
CA LYS A 31 -14.65 6.72 -0.69
C LYS A 31 -15.49 7.23 -1.86
N PRO A 32 -15.83 6.40 -2.86
CA PRO A 32 -16.71 6.81 -3.94
C PRO A 32 -18.06 7.28 -3.38
N SER A 33 -18.62 8.38 -3.92
CA SER A 33 -19.88 8.96 -3.45
C SER A 33 -21.14 8.20 -3.92
N GLY A 34 -20.99 7.20 -4.79
CA GLY A 34 -22.10 6.43 -5.35
C GLY A 34 -22.88 5.66 -4.28
N LYS A 35 -24.20 5.87 -4.24
CA LYS A 35 -25.14 5.21 -3.29
C LYS A 35 -24.77 5.34 -1.80
N GLN A 36 -23.96 6.33 -1.42
CA GLN A 36 -23.55 6.56 -0.03
C GLN A 36 -24.76 6.73 0.91
N ASN A 37 -25.77 7.49 0.49
CA ASN A 37 -26.98 7.75 1.27
C ASN A 37 -27.84 6.50 1.54
N SER A 38 -27.64 5.41 0.79
CA SER A 38 -28.47 4.20 0.89
C SER A 38 -27.78 3.04 1.62
N PHE A 39 -26.44 3.04 1.76
CA PHE A 39 -25.69 1.91 2.31
C PHE A 39 -24.65 2.28 3.40
N ALA A 40 -24.32 3.57 3.59
CA ALA A 40 -23.44 4.07 4.66
C ALA A 40 -22.10 3.30 4.82
N ALA A 41 -21.51 2.82 3.73
CA ALA A 41 -20.28 2.02 3.75
C ALA A 41 -19.03 2.91 3.95
N HIS A 42 -18.92 3.55 5.12
CA HIS A 42 -17.78 4.39 5.51
C HIS A 42 -16.70 3.58 6.24
N ASN A 43 -16.30 2.42 5.71
CA ASN A 43 -15.28 1.59 6.37
C ASN A 43 -13.89 2.03 5.93
N ASP A 44 -12.96 2.18 6.87
CA ASP A 44 -11.56 2.39 6.54
C ASP A 44 -10.90 1.04 6.21
N PRO A 45 -9.85 1.00 5.38
CA PRO A 45 -9.15 -0.25 5.10
C PRO A 45 -8.53 -0.86 6.36
N GLU A 46 -8.71 -2.16 6.56
CA GLU A 46 -8.14 -2.90 7.71
C GLU A 46 -6.67 -3.30 7.49
N TYR A 47 -6.21 -3.30 6.24
CA TYR A 47 -4.84 -3.66 5.88
C TYR A 47 -4.34 -2.77 4.74
N VAL A 48 -3.22 -2.08 4.96
CA VAL A 48 -2.58 -1.19 3.97
C VAL A 48 -1.08 -1.43 3.96
N VAL A 49 -0.52 -1.58 2.76
CA VAL A 49 0.93 -1.71 2.54
C VAL A 49 1.40 -0.62 1.60
N PHE A 50 2.39 0.16 2.03
CA PHE A 50 3.16 1.01 1.12
C PHE A 50 4.55 0.42 0.91
N THR A 51 5.02 0.48 -0.32
CA THR A 51 6.36 0.05 -0.69
C THR A 51 7.03 1.09 -1.56
N VAL A 52 8.32 1.27 -1.36
CA VAL A 52 9.17 2.12 -2.19
C VAL A 52 10.22 1.23 -2.82
N ARG A 53 10.20 1.16 -4.15
CA ARG A 53 11.06 0.32 -4.97
C ARG A 53 11.86 1.20 -5.92
N GLN A 54 13.12 0.87 -6.13
CA GLN A 54 14.00 1.53 -7.11
C GLN A 54 14.32 0.55 -8.22
N GLU A 55 14.48 1.08 -9.44
CA GLU A 55 14.89 0.30 -10.62
C GLU A 55 14.05 -0.97 -10.84
N ALA A 56 12.75 -0.87 -10.55
CA ALA A 56 11.82 -1.99 -10.59
C ALA A 56 10.45 -1.55 -11.10
N ASP A 57 9.84 -2.41 -11.90
CA ASP A 57 8.51 -2.15 -12.45
C ASP A 57 7.43 -2.16 -11.36
N PRO A 58 6.39 -1.30 -11.41
CA PRO A 58 5.27 -1.35 -10.47
C PRO A 58 4.66 -2.76 -10.38
N ARG A 59 4.49 -3.27 -9.15
CA ARG A 59 3.97 -4.63 -8.92
C ARG A 59 2.46 -4.61 -8.70
N ASN A 60 1.74 -5.43 -9.46
CA ASN A 60 0.32 -5.67 -9.25
C ASN A 60 0.12 -7.02 -8.53
N LEU A 61 -0.63 -6.99 -7.42
CA LEU A 61 -0.94 -8.16 -6.61
C LEU A 61 -2.37 -8.67 -6.81
N ALA A 62 -3.12 -8.12 -7.77
CA ALA A 62 -4.50 -8.56 -8.07
C ALA A 62 -4.59 -10.06 -8.36
N ASN A 63 -3.55 -10.66 -8.94
CA ASN A 63 -3.50 -12.10 -9.21
C ASN A 63 -3.39 -12.96 -7.94
N ALA A 64 -3.17 -12.36 -6.76
CA ALA A 64 -3.39 -13.06 -5.48
C ALA A 64 -4.85 -13.49 -5.31
N PHE A 65 -5.77 -12.83 -6.02
CA PHE A 65 -7.21 -13.08 -5.96
C PHE A 65 -7.76 -13.67 -7.26
N GLU A 66 -6.88 -14.09 -8.20
CA GLU A 66 -7.29 -14.77 -9.44
C GLU A 66 -8.14 -16.01 -9.13
N LYS A 67 -7.72 -16.79 -8.11
CA LYS A 67 -8.58 -17.77 -7.46
C LYS A 67 -9.39 -17.06 -6.37
N PRO A 68 -10.73 -16.97 -6.49
CA PRO A 68 -11.56 -16.27 -5.52
C PRO A 68 -11.42 -16.86 -4.12
N ILE A 69 -11.31 -15.98 -3.14
CA ILE A 69 -11.26 -16.36 -1.73
C ILE A 69 -12.67 -16.67 -1.25
N ARG A 70 -12.80 -17.79 -0.55
CA ARG A 70 -14.09 -18.27 -0.02
C ARG A 70 -14.09 -18.12 1.50
N PRO A 71 -15.20 -17.68 2.09
CA PRO A 71 -15.38 -17.74 3.53
C PRO A 71 -15.21 -19.18 4.01
N ASN A 72 -14.58 -19.35 5.17
CA ASN A 72 -14.51 -20.63 5.86
C ASN A 72 -14.85 -20.42 7.35
N LYS A 73 -14.94 -21.49 8.12
CA LYS A 73 -15.33 -21.41 9.54
C LYS A 73 -14.21 -20.91 10.45
N GLU A 74 -12.97 -20.93 9.99
CA GLU A 74 -11.77 -20.70 10.79
C GLU A 74 -11.25 -19.26 10.66
N LYS A 75 -11.47 -18.63 9.50
CA LYS A 75 -10.94 -17.31 9.15
C LYS A 75 -12.01 -16.44 8.53
N SER A 76 -12.00 -15.17 8.92
CA SER A 76 -12.74 -14.13 8.23
C SER A 76 -12.25 -13.96 6.78
N LEU A 77 -13.06 -13.31 5.96
CA LEU A 77 -12.67 -13.00 4.58
C LEU A 77 -11.45 -12.08 4.55
N THR A 78 -11.32 -11.13 5.48
CA THR A 78 -10.16 -10.24 5.59
C THR A 78 -8.88 -11.05 5.85
N GLU A 79 -8.90 -11.92 6.85
CA GLU A 79 -7.72 -12.73 7.23
C GLU A 79 -7.27 -13.64 6.09
N ALA A 80 -8.21 -14.35 5.46
CA ALA A 80 -7.89 -15.19 4.30
C ALA A 80 -7.37 -14.37 3.10
N SER A 81 -7.84 -13.12 2.95
CA SER A 81 -7.37 -12.20 1.90
C SER A 81 -5.96 -11.70 2.15
N LEU A 82 -5.64 -11.37 3.39
CA LEU A 82 -4.30 -10.97 3.81
C LEU A 82 -3.30 -12.11 3.52
N GLU A 83 -3.63 -13.35 3.91
CA GLU A 83 -2.74 -14.49 3.70
C GLU A 83 -2.43 -14.75 2.22
N GLN A 84 -3.44 -14.70 1.34
CA GLN A 84 -3.20 -14.87 -0.10
C GLN A 84 -2.40 -13.70 -0.69
N LEU A 85 -2.68 -12.47 -0.26
CA LEU A 85 -1.95 -11.29 -0.70
C LEU A 85 -0.46 -11.40 -0.35
N GLU A 86 -0.14 -11.74 0.91
CA GLU A 86 1.23 -11.88 1.38
C GLU A 86 1.94 -13.09 0.77
N ALA A 87 1.25 -14.22 0.58
CA ALA A 87 1.82 -15.36 -0.12
C ALA A 87 2.18 -15.02 -1.57
N LYS A 88 1.34 -14.24 -2.26
CA LYS A 88 1.67 -13.75 -3.61
C LYS A 88 2.84 -12.76 -3.58
N TRP A 89 2.87 -11.87 -2.59
CA TRP A 89 3.99 -10.96 -2.36
C TRP A 89 5.31 -11.72 -2.23
N GLN A 90 5.37 -12.70 -1.34
CA GLN A 90 6.56 -13.51 -1.08
C GLN A 90 7.03 -14.26 -2.32
N LYS A 91 6.12 -14.93 -3.05
CA LYS A 91 6.47 -15.62 -4.31
C LYS A 91 7.07 -14.69 -5.36
N LEU A 92 6.49 -13.51 -5.55
CA LEU A 92 7.06 -12.51 -6.46
C LEU A 92 8.37 -11.92 -5.92
N SER A 93 8.53 -11.92 -4.60
CA SER A 93 9.72 -11.39 -3.96
C SER A 93 10.92 -12.30 -4.13
N GLU A 94 10.71 -13.60 -3.96
CA GLU A 94 11.71 -14.65 -4.18
C GLU A 94 12.08 -14.77 -5.67
N ALA A 95 11.10 -14.62 -6.57
CA ALA A 95 11.32 -14.81 -8.00
C ALA A 95 12.07 -13.66 -8.69
N TYR A 96 11.87 -12.41 -8.22
CA TYR A 96 12.35 -11.22 -8.93
C TYR A 96 13.32 -10.34 -8.14
N ASP A 97 13.54 -10.60 -6.86
CA ASP A 97 14.51 -9.89 -5.99
C ASP A 97 14.52 -8.35 -6.10
N GLN A 98 13.33 -7.77 -6.24
CA GLN A 98 13.15 -6.32 -6.44
C GLN A 98 12.18 -5.76 -5.41
N ASN A 99 12.30 -6.09 -4.14
CA ASN A 99 11.18 -5.93 -3.19
C ASN A 99 11.03 -4.52 -2.65
N GLY A 100 12.12 -3.76 -2.63
CA GLY A 100 12.16 -2.45 -1.98
C GLY A 100 11.87 -2.54 -0.49
N GLU A 101 11.70 -1.38 0.14
CA GLU A 101 11.25 -1.32 1.53
C GLU A 101 9.73 -1.25 1.58
N ALA A 102 9.13 -1.91 2.57
CA ALA A 102 7.69 -1.97 2.76
C ALA A 102 7.31 -1.75 4.21
N TRP A 103 6.18 -1.08 4.43
CA TRP A 103 5.59 -0.84 5.74
C TRP A 103 4.11 -1.20 5.71
N VAL A 104 3.61 -1.72 6.84
CA VAL A 104 2.29 -2.34 6.92
C VAL A 104 1.50 -1.72 8.07
N LEU A 105 0.36 -1.11 7.75
CA LEU A 105 -0.70 -0.81 8.72
C LEU A 105 -1.68 -1.98 8.71
N ASN A 106 -1.74 -2.71 9.82
CA ASN A 106 -2.57 -3.90 9.96
C ASN A 106 -3.45 -3.76 11.20
N LEU A 107 -4.76 -3.75 11.00
CA LEU A 107 -5.78 -3.68 12.04
C LEU A 107 -6.43 -5.05 12.32
N THR A 108 -5.88 -6.12 11.74
CA THR A 108 -6.35 -7.51 11.93
C THR A 108 -5.52 -8.23 13.00
N GLU A 109 -6.02 -9.37 13.47
CA GLU A 109 -5.32 -10.24 14.42
C GLU A 109 -4.22 -11.10 13.75
N VAL A 110 -4.23 -11.19 12.41
CA VAL A 110 -3.21 -11.97 11.67
C VAL A 110 -1.93 -11.15 11.57
N LYS A 111 -0.85 -11.70 12.12
CA LYS A 111 0.46 -11.06 12.02
C LYS A 111 0.97 -11.05 10.57
N SER A 112 1.27 -9.85 10.08
CA SER A 112 1.91 -9.67 8.76
C SER A 112 3.28 -10.36 8.71
N GLN A 113 3.53 -11.08 7.64
CA GLN A 113 4.83 -11.70 7.34
C GLN A 113 5.65 -10.86 6.35
N ILE A 114 5.12 -9.72 5.91
CA ILE A 114 5.80 -8.79 5.01
C ILE A 114 5.97 -7.42 5.65
N GLY A 115 7.00 -6.70 5.21
CA GLY A 115 7.25 -5.31 5.61
C GLY A 115 7.44 -5.08 7.10
N THR A 116 7.64 -3.81 7.46
CA THR A 116 7.74 -3.37 8.85
C THR A 116 6.37 -2.89 9.36
N PRO A 117 5.85 -3.40 10.48
CA PRO A 117 4.57 -2.94 11.02
C PRO A 117 4.66 -1.49 11.50
N VAL A 118 3.61 -0.72 11.27
CA VAL A 118 3.45 0.67 11.73
C VAL A 118 2.13 0.84 12.48
N LYS A 119 2.07 1.81 13.39
CA LYS A 119 0.95 1.95 14.34
C LYS A 119 -0.26 2.67 13.76
N ASN A 120 -0.06 3.55 12.77
CA ASN A 120 -1.11 4.36 12.20
C ASN A 120 -0.77 4.85 10.79
N LEU A 121 -1.78 5.41 10.10
CA LEU A 121 -1.62 5.92 8.73
C LEU A 121 -0.60 7.07 8.64
N GLY A 122 -0.47 7.90 9.67
CA GLY A 122 0.51 8.97 9.69
C GLY A 122 1.94 8.44 9.63
N GLU A 123 2.24 7.43 10.44
CA GLU A 123 3.54 6.74 10.44
C GLU A 123 3.79 6.00 9.12
N LEU A 124 2.77 5.34 8.55
CA LEU A 124 2.87 4.67 7.26
C LEU A 124 3.29 5.64 6.14
N VAL A 125 2.64 6.79 6.08
CA VAL A 125 2.92 7.84 5.10
C VAL A 125 4.29 8.46 5.34
N ALA A 126 4.63 8.77 6.60
CA ALA A 126 5.93 9.34 6.95
C ALA A 126 7.09 8.42 6.52
N LYS A 127 6.99 7.12 6.80
CA LYS A 127 8.02 6.14 6.42
C LYS A 127 8.23 6.04 4.92
N ALA A 128 7.14 6.02 4.14
CA ALA A 128 7.24 6.04 2.68
C ALA A 128 7.92 7.32 2.17
N LEU A 129 7.57 8.49 2.73
CA LEU A 129 8.17 9.78 2.35
C LEU A 129 9.65 9.88 2.75
N GLU A 130 10.01 9.44 3.95
CA GLU A 130 11.41 9.35 4.41
C GLU A 130 12.25 8.55 3.41
N LYS A 131 11.75 7.39 2.98
CA LYS A 131 12.46 6.55 2.01
C LYS A 131 12.55 7.21 0.63
N VAL A 132 11.48 7.86 0.17
CA VAL A 132 11.52 8.59 -1.11
C VAL A 132 12.53 9.74 -1.07
N ARG A 133 12.54 10.52 0.01
CA ARG A 133 13.54 11.60 0.23
C ARG A 133 14.97 11.07 0.20
N ALA A 134 15.24 10.02 0.98
CA ALA A 134 16.54 9.37 1.01
C ALA A 134 16.98 8.86 -0.38
N ASN A 135 16.05 8.28 -1.15
CA ASN A 135 16.30 7.78 -2.50
C ASN A 135 16.56 8.90 -3.52
N MET A 136 16.05 10.11 -3.28
CA MET A 136 16.27 11.29 -4.12
C MET A 136 17.52 12.09 -3.72
N GLY A 137 18.09 11.82 -2.54
CA GLY A 137 19.21 12.58 -1.99
C GLY A 137 18.84 13.98 -1.51
N VAL A 138 17.60 14.19 -1.08
CA VAL A 138 17.07 15.47 -0.55
C VAL A 138 16.57 15.34 0.88
#